data_AF-A0A8H8XT00-F1
#
_entry.id   AF-A0A8H8XT00-F1
#
_cell.length_a   1.000
_cell.length_b   1.000
_cell.length_c   1.000
_cell.angle_alpha   90.00
_cell.angle_beta   90.00
_cell.angle_gamma   90.00
#
_symmetry.space_group_name_H-M   'P 1'
#
loop_
_entity.id
_entity.type
_entity.pdbx_description
1 polymer ?
#
loop_
_entity_poly.entity_id
_entity_poly.type
_entity_poly.pdbx_seq_one_letter_code
_entity_poly.pdbx_strand_id
1 'polypeptide(L)'
;MIRLALIMTAVMLAGCDQFDPDPPKRVTDVSTITIDVDPQLETPGWAEWRGNVCRITLRRYPECLAHEVRHCFEHDWHPGRRTGEDC
;
A
#
# COMPACT_ATOMS: atom_id res chain seq x y z
N MET A 1 -56.34 -15.22 1.85
CA MET A 1 -55.03 -15.44 2.51
C MET A 1 -53.93 -15.86 1.52
N ILE A 2 -54.20 -16.79 0.58
CA ILE A 2 -53.23 -17.26 -0.43
C ILE A 2 -52.65 -16.13 -1.31
N ARG A 3 -53.47 -15.15 -1.73
CA ARG A 3 -53.02 -14.01 -2.54
C ARG A 3 -52.00 -13.11 -1.81
N LEU A 4 -52.16 -12.93 -0.51
CA LEU A 4 -51.24 -12.11 0.31
C LEU A 4 -49.89 -12.81 0.48
N ALA A 5 -49.92 -14.13 0.68
CA ALA A 5 -48.72 -14.95 0.76
C ALA A 5 -47.92 -14.91 -0.55
N LEU A 6 -48.59 -15.04 -1.71
CA LEU A 6 -47.96 -14.94 -3.03
C LEU A 6 -47.27 -13.59 -3.27
N ILE A 7 -47.91 -12.49 -2.89
CA ILE A 7 -47.32 -11.14 -3.01
C ILE A 7 -46.09 -11.02 -2.12
N MET A 8 -46.16 -11.50 -0.87
CA MET A 8 -45.03 -11.42 0.05
C MET A 8 -43.84 -12.28 -0.44
N THR A 9 -44.11 -13.47 -0.99
CA THR A 9 -43.09 -14.33 -1.60
C THR A 9 -42.46 -13.67 -2.83
N ALA A 10 -43.24 -13.01 -3.69
CA ALA A 10 -42.72 -12.31 -4.86
C ALA A 10 -41.80 -11.14 -4.47
N VAL A 11 -42.14 -10.38 -3.42
CA VAL A 11 -41.30 -9.28 -2.92
C VAL A 11 -39.99 -9.81 -2.33
N MET A 12 -40.02 -10.94 -1.63
CA MET A 12 -38.82 -11.58 -1.06
C MET A 12 -37.88 -12.14 -2.14
N LEU A 13 -38.42 -12.59 -3.28
CA LEU A 13 -37.63 -13.12 -4.40
C LEU A 13 -37.02 -12.03 -5.30
N ALA A 14 -37.61 -10.84 -5.34
CA ALA A 14 -37.12 -9.72 -6.17
C ALA A 14 -35.81 -9.09 -5.66
N GLY A 15 -35.38 -9.37 -4.41
CA GLY A 15 -34.15 -8.81 -3.83
C GLY A 15 -32.85 -9.52 -4.25
N CYS A 16 -32.94 -10.68 -4.91
CA CYS A 16 -31.76 -11.49 -5.24
C CYS A 16 -31.08 -11.15 -6.58
N ASP A 17 -31.71 -10.33 -7.44
CA ASP A 17 -31.18 -10.01 -8.78
C ASP A 17 -30.37 -8.71 -8.84
N GLN A 18 -30.31 -7.95 -7.74
CA GLN A 18 -29.66 -6.62 -7.73
C GLN A 18 -28.17 -6.66 -7.32
N PHE A 19 -27.56 -7.84 -7.20
CA PHE A 19 -26.16 -7.96 -6.81
C PHE A 19 -25.28 -8.26 -8.03
N ASP A 20 -25.13 -7.27 -8.91
CA ASP A 20 -24.05 -7.25 -9.90
C ASP A 20 -22.97 -6.29 -9.37
N PRO A 21 -22.04 -6.76 -8.51
CA PRO A 21 -21.01 -5.89 -8.00
C PRO A 21 -20.15 -5.42 -9.16
N ASP A 22 -19.99 -4.10 -9.30
CA ASP A 22 -19.03 -3.54 -10.24
C ASP A 22 -17.71 -4.31 -10.15
N PRO A 23 -17.10 -4.69 -11.30
CA PRO A 23 -15.83 -5.39 -11.28
C PRO A 23 -14.83 -4.58 -10.45
N PRO A 24 -14.03 -5.22 -9.58
CA PRO A 24 -13.11 -4.51 -8.71
C PRO A 24 -12.22 -3.61 -9.56
N LYS A 25 -12.34 -2.29 -9.36
CA LYS A 25 -11.49 -1.32 -10.05
C LYS A 25 -10.06 -1.57 -9.56
N ARG A 26 -9.16 -1.92 -10.49
CA ARG A 26 -7.73 -1.97 -10.19
C ARG A 26 -7.27 -0.56 -9.86
N VAL A 27 -7.09 -0.27 -8.58
CA VAL A 27 -6.38 0.93 -8.15
C VAL A 27 -4.90 0.64 -8.36
N THR A 28 -4.27 1.40 -9.25
CA THR A 28 -2.82 1.36 -9.44
C THR A 28 -2.26 2.57 -8.73
N ASP A 29 -1.47 2.35 -7.68
CA ASP A 29 -0.70 3.41 -7.05
C ASP A 29 0.71 3.38 -7.64
N VAL A 30 1.19 4.54 -8.10
CA VAL A 30 2.50 4.67 -8.75
C VAL A 30 3.29 5.69 -7.95
N SER A 31 4.37 5.22 -7.32
CA SER A 31 5.33 6.07 -6.64
C SER A 31 6.64 6.13 -7.40
N THR A 32 7.28 7.31 -7.36
CA THR A 32 8.63 7.47 -7.91
C THR A 32 9.63 7.28 -6.78
N ILE A 33 10.61 6.40 -6.99
CA ILE A 33 11.74 6.25 -6.07
C ILE A 33 12.97 6.92 -6.69
N THR A 34 13.55 7.89 -5.99
CA THR A 34 14.80 8.53 -6.38
C THR A 34 15.91 8.08 -5.44
N ILE A 35 17.04 7.64 -5.99
CA ILE A 35 18.18 7.14 -5.23
C ILE A 35 19.35 8.10 -5.43
N ASP A 36 19.84 8.66 -4.32
CA ASP A 36 21.04 9.48 -4.26
C ASP A 36 22.14 8.76 -3.48
N VAL A 37 23.39 9.09 -3.79
CA VAL A 37 24.56 8.60 -3.05
C VAL A 37 25.29 9.78 -2.43
N ASP A 38 25.39 9.78 -1.10
CA ASP A 38 26.16 10.75 -0.33
C ASP A 38 27.19 10.01 0.56
N PRO A 39 28.47 9.94 0.15
CA PRO A 39 29.51 9.29 0.93
C PRO A 39 29.74 9.88 2.33
N GLN A 40 29.24 11.08 2.62
CA GLN A 40 29.37 11.76 3.91
C GLN A 40 28.20 11.50 4.86
N LEU A 41 27.19 10.72 4.44
CA LEU A 41 26.02 10.41 5.23
C LEU A 41 26.40 9.75 6.57
N GLU A 42 25.77 10.14 7.69
CA GLU A 42 26.06 9.60 9.04
C GLU A 42 25.47 8.21 9.29
N THR A 43 24.42 7.84 8.57
CA THR A 43 23.84 6.50 8.53
C THR A 43 24.23 5.76 7.24
N PRO A 44 24.08 4.43 7.18
CA PRO A 44 24.28 3.68 5.94
C PRO A 44 23.29 4.06 4.82
N GLY A 45 22.04 4.38 5.20
CA GLY A 45 20.98 4.87 4.33
C GLY A 45 19.88 5.58 5.13
N TRP A 46 18.95 6.20 4.41
CA TRP A 46 17.60 6.55 4.91
C TRP A 46 16.64 6.79 3.74
N ALA A 47 15.35 6.61 3.99
CA ALA A 47 14.26 6.93 3.09
C ALA A 47 13.35 8.03 3.67
N GLU A 48 12.86 8.92 2.81
CA GLU A 48 11.84 9.93 3.17
C GLU A 48 10.83 10.11 2.04
N TRP A 49 9.57 10.22 2.44
CA TRP A 49 8.48 10.57 1.54
C TRP A 49 8.31 12.08 1.42
N ARG A 50 8.28 12.59 0.19
CA ARG A 50 7.88 13.96 -0.15
C ARG A 50 6.81 13.91 -1.23
N GLY A 51 5.55 14.00 -0.82
CA GLY A 51 4.42 13.85 -1.74
C GLY A 51 4.35 12.42 -2.28
N ASN A 52 4.39 12.26 -3.61
CA ASN A 52 4.36 10.96 -4.30
C ASN A 52 5.76 10.41 -4.65
N VAL A 53 6.82 11.01 -4.09
CA VAL A 53 8.20 10.60 -4.32
C VAL A 53 8.79 10.11 -3.01
N CYS A 54 9.33 8.89 -3.03
CA CYS A 54 10.19 8.39 -1.96
C CYS A 54 11.64 8.63 -2.35
N ARG A 55 12.37 9.39 -1.54
CA ARG A 55 13.79 9.67 -1.73
C ARG A 55 14.60 8.78 -0.83
N ILE A 56 15.49 8.00 -1.42
CA ILE A 56 16.48 7.17 -0.73
C ILE A 56 17.83 7.85 -0.87
N THR A 57 18.54 8.08 0.24
CA THR A 57 19.93 8.52 0.22
C THR A 57 20.79 7.44 0.84
N LEU A 58 21.77 6.94 0.09
CA LEU A 58 22.69 5.89 0.54
C LEU A 58 24.09 6.46 0.76
N ARG A 59 24.81 5.97 1.77
CA ARG A 59 26.23 6.27 1.90
C ARG A 59 27.04 5.63 0.77
N ARG A 60 26.70 4.40 0.43
CA ARG A 60 27.38 3.59 -0.58
C ARG A 60 26.36 2.76 -1.32
N TYR A 61 26.29 2.90 -2.63
CA TYR A 61 25.46 2.02 -3.44
C TYR A 61 26.13 0.64 -3.63
N PRO A 62 25.43 -0.50 -3.54
CA PRO A 62 23.99 -0.68 -3.23
C PRO A 62 23.73 -1.06 -1.76
N GLU A 63 24.65 -0.73 -0.84
CA GLU A 63 24.51 -1.03 0.58
C GLU A 63 23.19 -0.45 1.10
N CYS A 64 22.42 -1.25 1.82
CA CYS A 64 21.15 -0.85 2.44
C CYS A 64 19.98 -0.51 1.51
N LEU A 65 20.16 -0.53 0.18
CA LEU A 65 19.11 -0.17 -0.76
C LEU A 65 17.82 -0.97 -0.56
N ALA A 66 17.92 -2.29 -0.36
CA ALA A 66 16.75 -3.14 -0.20
C ALA A 66 15.91 -2.75 1.04
N HIS A 67 16.57 -2.38 2.14
CA HIS A 67 15.87 -1.92 3.34
C HIS A 67 15.15 -0.60 3.10
N GLU A 68 15.84 0.37 2.50
CA GLU A 68 15.24 1.69 2.23
C GLU A 68 14.10 1.62 1.22
N VAL A 69 14.18 0.71 0.23
CA VAL A 69 13.06 0.42 -0.68
C VAL A 69 11.86 -0.13 0.09
N ARG A 70 12.07 -0.99 1.09
CA ARG A 70 10.97 -1.47 1.94
C ARG A 70 10.37 -0.35 2.76
N HIS A 71 11.15 0.58 3.30
CA HIS A 71 10.60 1.79 3.94
C HIS A 71 9.72 2.61 3.00
N CYS A 72 10.05 2.69 1.70
CA CYS A 72 9.17 3.33 0.74
C CYS A 72 7.80 2.62 0.66
N PHE A 73 7.75 1.29 0.57
CA PHE A 73 6.46 0.58 0.42
C PHE A 73 5.70 0.35 1.72
N GLU A 74 6.41 0.01 2.80
CA GLU A 74 5.85 -0.44 4.06
C GLU A 74 5.76 0.70 5.10
N HIS A 75 6.29 1.89 4.79
CA HIS A 75 6.36 3.08 5.65
C HIS A 75 7.05 2.79 6.99
N ASP A 76 6.26 2.42 8.01
CA ASP A 76 6.68 2.27 9.41
C ASP A 76 7.22 0.85 9.68
N TRP A 77 8.10 0.39 8.79
CA TRP A 77 8.77 -0.89 8.94
C TRP A 77 9.79 -0.76 10.07
N HIS A 78 9.51 -1.41 11.22
CA HIS A 78 10.11 -1.22 12.56
C HIS A 78 9.46 -0.13 13.46
N PRO A 79 8.17 -0.28 13.83
CA PRO A 79 7.53 0.68 14.72
C PRO A 79 8.19 0.67 16.10
N GLY A 80 8.64 1.85 16.55
CA GLY A 80 9.16 2.06 17.91
C GLY A 80 10.62 1.68 18.14
N ARG A 81 11.39 1.29 17.11
CA ARG A 81 12.84 1.07 17.26
C ARG A 81 13.63 1.39 15.99
N ARG A 82 14.78 2.06 16.16
CA ARG A 82 15.80 2.14 15.11
C ARG A 82 16.55 0.80 15.10
N THR A 83 16.53 0.11 13.97
CA THR A 83 17.29 -1.15 13.78
C THR A 83 18.26 -0.97 12.62
N GLY A 84 19.32 -1.79 12.62
CA GLY A 84 20.17 -2.00 11.45
C GLY A 84 20.00 -3.42 10.88
N GLU A 85 18.88 -4.09 11.21
CA GLU A 85 18.57 -5.41 10.64
C GLU A 85 18.27 -5.23 9.15
N ASP A 86 19.00 -5.97 8.30
CA ASP A 86 18.93 -5.86 6.84
C ASP A 86 19.28 -4.46 6.25
N CYS A 87 19.78 -3.54 7.10
CA CYS A 87 20.17 -2.12 6.98
C CYS A 87 19.08 -1.09 7.37
#